data_AF-A0A7Z9S2J2-F1
#
_entry.id   AF-A0A7Z9S2J2-F1
#
_cell.length_a   1.000
_cell.length_b   1.000
_cell.length_c   1.000
_cell.angle_alpha   90.00
_cell.angle_beta   90.00
_cell.angle_gamma   90.00
#
_symmetry.space_group_name_H-M   'P 1'
#
loop_
_entity.id
_entity.type
_entity.pdbx_description
1 polymer ?
#
loop_
_entity_poly.entity_id
_entity_poly.type
_entity_poly.pdbx_seq_one_letter_code
_entity_poly.pdbx_strand_id
1 'polypeptide(L)'
;MYNRRWYLKPGRMDLNPWGLKDKVRMNPPRDAIVKPAGPIDPELCVVYARTRRGKPLGLVANYALHYVGGIPRVTEKDGRVVGMASADYFGEFARIMPHRVGGLNPPANFVALMSNGASGDINNIDFDRKRPPRAPFEQVRVVATKTATAAWIAVKGIETYHDNPIIAVRQRVVELRYRIPTEAEVARARKVLALPPKEREAILGWHRKASSYASKTLRFAAPDAPRTEKVIVQAIRIGDQAIVSMPFEVLVEIGLEIKDKSPFQRTFLIELANGGYGYLPPPHQHELGGYETWLGTSRFLPNASTLLTRNLLEMLKELKAAD
;
A
#
# COMPACT_ATOMS: atom_id res chain seq x y z
N MET A 1 -14.10 -1.84 1.11
CA MET A 1 -12.67 -2.08 1.38
C MET A 1 -12.56 -2.61 2.79
N TYR A 2 -11.53 -3.38 3.11
CA TYR A 2 -11.39 -4.02 4.40
C TYR A 2 -9.94 -4.02 4.85
N ASN A 3 -9.71 -3.88 6.16
CA ASN A 3 -8.42 -4.22 6.72
C ASN A 3 -8.21 -5.72 6.50
N ARG A 4 -7.01 -6.09 6.06
CA ARG A 4 -6.68 -7.45 5.67
C ARG A 4 -5.95 -8.22 6.76
N ARG A 5 -5.60 -7.57 7.87
CA ARG A 5 -4.98 -8.16 9.06
C ARG A 5 -6.06 -8.43 10.10
N TRP A 6 -6.11 -9.64 10.64
CA TRP A 6 -7.21 -10.10 11.50
C TRP A 6 -6.71 -10.85 12.73
N TYR A 7 -7.34 -10.57 13.87
CA TYR A 7 -7.31 -11.48 15.01
C TYR A 7 -8.19 -12.69 14.72
N LEU A 8 -7.73 -13.87 15.12
CA LEU A 8 -8.41 -15.14 14.85
C LEU A 8 -8.97 -15.77 16.12
N LYS A 9 -9.96 -16.65 15.94
CA LYS A 9 -10.49 -17.48 17.02
C LYS A 9 -9.39 -18.38 17.60
N PRO A 10 -9.46 -18.75 18.89
CA PRO A 10 -8.48 -19.65 19.51
C PRO A 10 -8.25 -20.92 18.67
N GLY A 11 -6.98 -21.31 18.52
CA GLY A 11 -6.59 -22.50 17.76
C GLY A 11 -6.58 -22.35 16.23
N ARG A 12 -7.06 -21.24 15.66
CA ARG A 12 -7.13 -21.04 14.19
C ARG A 12 -5.89 -20.38 13.57
N MET A 13 -4.88 -20.05 14.38
CA MET A 13 -3.64 -19.45 13.90
C MET A 13 -2.65 -20.51 13.42
N ASP A 14 -2.37 -20.47 12.12
CA ASP A 14 -1.34 -21.30 11.49
C ASP A 14 0.06 -20.84 11.94
N LEU A 15 1.03 -21.73 11.82
CA LEU A 15 2.43 -21.36 12.05
C LEU A 15 2.92 -20.45 10.92
N ASN A 16 3.70 -19.43 11.29
CA ASN A 16 4.38 -18.52 10.38
C ASN A 16 5.60 -19.22 9.73
N PRO A 17 6.34 -18.57 8.80
CA PRO A 17 7.48 -19.17 8.10
C PRO A 17 8.60 -19.74 9.00
N TRP A 18 8.60 -19.37 10.28
CA TRP A 18 9.55 -19.80 11.30
C TRP A 18 8.93 -20.77 12.32
N GLY A 19 7.76 -21.35 12.06
CA GLY A 19 7.14 -22.29 12.99
C GLY A 19 6.62 -21.64 14.27
N LEU A 20 6.43 -20.32 14.29
CA LEU A 20 5.89 -19.56 15.43
C LEU A 20 4.45 -19.12 15.15
N LYS A 21 3.68 -18.80 16.20
CA LYS A 21 2.35 -18.21 16.05
C LYS A 21 2.43 -16.69 16.13
N ASP A 22 1.93 -16.02 15.11
CA ASP A 22 1.67 -14.59 15.16
C ASP A 22 0.36 -14.31 15.95
N LYS A 23 0.09 -13.05 16.28
CA LYS A 23 -1.19 -12.65 16.92
C LYS A 23 -2.26 -12.31 15.87
N VAL A 24 -1.84 -11.93 14.66
CA VAL A 24 -2.74 -11.55 13.56
C VAL A 24 -2.32 -12.22 12.25
N ARG A 25 -3.29 -12.43 11.36
CA ARG A 25 -3.09 -13.07 10.07
C ARG A 25 -3.60 -12.20 8.93
N MET A 26 -2.83 -12.14 7.84
CA MET A 26 -3.27 -11.55 6.57
C MET A 26 -4.23 -12.51 5.85
N ASN A 27 -5.39 -12.00 5.41
CA ASN A 27 -6.38 -12.71 4.59
C ASN A 27 -6.75 -14.13 5.09
N PRO A 28 -7.16 -14.29 6.36
CA PRO A 28 -7.57 -15.58 6.88
C PRO A 28 -8.90 -16.09 6.24
N PRO A 29 -9.22 -17.38 6.42
CA PRO A 29 -10.58 -17.88 6.17
C PRO A 29 -11.62 -17.12 7.00
N ARG A 30 -12.79 -16.84 6.42
CA ARG A 30 -13.85 -16.02 7.04
C ARG A 30 -14.36 -16.58 8.36
N ASP A 31 -14.47 -17.90 8.47
CA ASP A 31 -14.98 -18.57 9.66
C ASP A 31 -13.97 -18.54 10.83
N ALA A 32 -12.71 -18.15 10.57
CA ALA A 32 -11.65 -18.05 11.57
C ALA A 32 -11.53 -16.68 12.24
N ILE A 33 -12.16 -15.63 11.71
CA ILE A 33 -11.91 -14.24 12.14
C ILE A 33 -12.66 -13.87 13.42
N VAL A 34 -12.10 -12.92 14.18
CA VAL A 34 -12.73 -12.27 15.34
C VAL A 34 -12.97 -10.79 15.05
N LYS A 35 -11.91 -10.03 14.75
CA LYS A 35 -11.97 -8.60 14.44
C LYS A 35 -10.73 -8.15 13.64
N PRO A 36 -10.82 -7.08 12.85
CA PRO A 36 -9.65 -6.53 12.16
C PRO A 36 -8.60 -6.03 13.16
N ALA A 37 -7.34 -6.01 12.72
CA ALA A 37 -6.19 -5.58 13.53
C ALA A 37 -5.81 -4.10 13.31
N GLY A 38 -6.60 -3.37 12.53
CA GLY A 38 -6.40 -1.97 12.22
C GLY A 38 -7.62 -1.35 11.54
N PRO A 39 -7.63 -0.03 11.32
CA PRO A 39 -8.74 0.68 10.71
C PRO A 39 -8.76 0.49 9.17
N ILE A 40 -9.60 1.27 8.50
CA ILE A 40 -9.60 1.50 7.05
C ILE A 40 -9.59 3.01 6.78
N ASP A 41 -9.19 3.40 5.58
CA ASP A 41 -9.32 4.78 5.08
C ASP A 41 -10.23 4.80 3.83
N PRO A 42 -11.54 5.06 3.98
CA PRO A 42 -12.48 5.05 2.87
C PRO A 42 -12.42 6.29 1.97
N GLU A 43 -11.61 7.28 2.32
CA GLU A 43 -11.57 8.55 1.63
C GLU A 43 -10.88 8.43 0.26
N LEU A 44 -11.49 9.03 -0.76
CA LEU A 44 -10.88 9.23 -2.06
C LEU A 44 -10.58 10.71 -2.23
N CYS A 45 -9.30 11.04 -2.41
CA CYS A 45 -8.86 12.41 -2.61
C CYS A 45 -8.67 12.70 -4.10
N VAL A 46 -8.93 13.93 -4.52
CA VAL A 46 -8.67 14.40 -5.89
C VAL A 46 -7.96 15.76 -5.91
N VAL A 47 -7.00 15.91 -6.81
CA VAL A 47 -6.50 17.20 -7.29
C VAL A 47 -6.95 17.34 -8.73
N TYR A 48 -7.71 18.38 -9.04
CA TYR A 48 -8.35 18.57 -10.34
C TYR A 48 -7.93 19.91 -10.97
N ALA A 49 -7.56 19.86 -12.24
CA ALA A 49 -7.15 21.02 -13.02
C ALA A 49 -8.10 21.25 -14.20
N ARG A 50 -8.44 22.52 -14.45
CA ARG A 50 -9.26 22.97 -15.58
C ARG A 50 -8.74 24.30 -16.12
N THR A 51 -9.10 24.62 -17.36
CA THR A 51 -8.83 25.95 -17.94
C THR A 51 -9.71 27.00 -17.26
N ARG A 52 -9.37 28.29 -17.44
CA ARG A 52 -10.22 29.43 -17.02
C ARG A 52 -11.62 29.41 -17.63
N ARG A 53 -11.80 28.73 -18.77
CA ARG A 53 -13.12 28.51 -19.41
C ARG A 53 -13.85 27.26 -18.90
N GLY A 54 -13.33 26.63 -17.83
CA GLY A 54 -13.94 25.45 -17.22
C GLY A 54 -13.65 24.12 -17.92
N LYS A 55 -12.85 24.11 -19.00
CA LYS A 55 -12.54 22.87 -19.73
C LYS A 55 -11.62 21.97 -18.88
N PRO A 56 -11.96 20.69 -18.64
CA PRO A 56 -11.10 19.76 -17.89
C PRO A 56 -9.71 19.62 -18.51
N LEU A 57 -8.66 19.58 -17.69
CA LEU A 57 -7.27 19.36 -18.12
C LEU A 57 -6.68 18.07 -17.57
N GLY A 58 -6.90 17.80 -16.28
CA GLY A 58 -6.41 16.57 -15.68
C GLY A 58 -6.87 16.37 -14.26
N LEU A 59 -6.67 15.16 -13.76
CA LEU A 59 -7.03 14.76 -12.42
C LEU A 59 -6.02 13.76 -11.86
N VAL A 60 -5.57 14.01 -10.63
CA VAL A 60 -4.88 13.03 -9.80
C VAL A 60 -5.84 12.57 -8.71
N ALA A 61 -6.07 11.27 -8.61
CA ALA A 61 -6.81 10.64 -7.52
C ALA A 61 -5.88 9.83 -6.62
N ASN A 62 -6.28 9.68 -5.36
CA ASN A 62 -5.62 8.83 -4.39
C ASN A 62 -6.67 8.02 -3.63
N TYR A 63 -6.42 6.72 -3.51
CA TYR A 63 -7.30 5.82 -2.77
C TYR A 63 -6.51 4.70 -2.10
N ALA A 64 -6.75 4.46 -0.81
CA ALA A 64 -6.02 3.50 0.01
C ALA A 64 -6.49 2.05 -0.24
N LEU A 65 -6.27 1.53 -1.46
CA LEU A 65 -6.65 0.17 -1.82
C LEU A 65 -5.56 -0.53 -2.62
N HIS A 66 -5.18 -1.73 -2.17
CA HIS A 66 -4.26 -2.61 -2.91
C HIS A 66 -4.88 -3.05 -4.25
N TYR A 67 -4.04 -3.55 -5.16
CA TYR A 67 -4.50 -4.08 -6.46
C TYR A 67 -5.66 -5.07 -6.29
N VAL A 68 -6.66 -5.00 -7.18
CA VAL A 68 -7.85 -5.82 -7.02
C VAL A 68 -7.71 -7.22 -7.59
N GLY A 69 -6.81 -7.39 -8.57
CA GLY A 69 -6.44 -8.67 -9.14
C GLY A 69 -7.59 -9.37 -9.87
N GLY A 70 -7.47 -10.69 -9.99
CA GLY A 70 -8.39 -11.49 -10.81
C GLY A 70 -8.15 -11.31 -12.31
N ILE A 71 -6.91 -10.99 -12.68
CA ILE A 71 -6.49 -10.84 -14.06
C ILE A 71 -6.36 -12.22 -14.71
N PRO A 72 -6.92 -12.44 -15.91
CA PRO A 72 -6.81 -13.72 -16.61
C PRO A 72 -5.36 -14.15 -16.86
N ARG A 73 -5.18 -15.44 -17.06
CA ARG A 73 -3.92 -16.00 -17.53
C ARG A 73 -3.95 -16.16 -19.06
N VAL A 74 -2.80 -16.02 -19.69
CA VAL A 74 -2.59 -16.22 -21.13
C VAL A 74 -1.50 -17.25 -21.37
N THR A 75 -1.61 -17.99 -22.47
CA THR A 75 -0.56 -18.91 -22.92
C THR A 75 0.34 -18.16 -23.89
N GLU A 76 1.62 -18.05 -23.56
CA GLU A 76 2.64 -17.47 -24.44
C GLU A 76 2.97 -18.43 -25.60
N LYS A 77 3.70 -17.92 -26.61
CA LYS A 77 4.09 -18.69 -27.80
C LYS A 77 4.93 -19.94 -27.48
N ASP A 78 5.62 -19.95 -26.34
CA ASP A 78 6.43 -21.07 -25.85
C ASP A 78 5.62 -22.10 -25.02
N GLY A 79 4.29 -21.92 -24.93
CA GLY A 79 3.39 -22.79 -24.17
C GLY A 79 3.27 -22.44 -22.69
N ARG A 80 3.98 -21.41 -22.20
CA ARG A 80 3.94 -21.01 -20.78
C ARG A 80 2.65 -20.26 -20.45
N VAL A 81 1.99 -20.65 -19.35
CA VAL A 81 0.79 -19.97 -18.86
C VAL A 81 1.16 -18.88 -17.85
N VAL A 82 1.09 -17.61 -18.24
CA VAL A 82 1.44 -16.43 -17.42
C VAL A 82 0.22 -15.60 -17.08
N GLY A 83 0.33 -14.69 -16.11
CA GLY A 83 -0.71 -13.68 -15.88
C GLY A 83 -0.70 -12.64 -17.01
N MET A 84 -1.87 -12.24 -17.51
CA MET A 84 -1.97 -11.18 -18.50
C MET A 84 -1.47 -9.86 -17.89
N ALA A 85 -0.72 -9.08 -18.66
CA ALA A 85 -0.33 -7.74 -18.26
C ALA A 85 -1.58 -6.85 -18.13
N SER A 86 -1.71 -6.14 -17.01
CA SER A 86 -2.83 -5.25 -16.75
C SER A 86 -2.43 -4.13 -15.79
N ALA A 87 -2.94 -2.93 -16.04
CA ALA A 87 -2.87 -1.80 -15.12
C ALA A 87 -3.97 -1.83 -14.03
N ASP A 88 -4.68 -2.96 -13.91
CA ASP A 88 -5.71 -3.21 -12.88
C ASP A 88 -6.79 -2.09 -12.86
N TYR A 89 -7.41 -1.80 -11.72
CA TYR A 89 -8.44 -0.76 -11.64
C TYR A 89 -7.91 0.66 -11.88
N PHE A 90 -6.60 0.89 -11.76
CA PHE A 90 -5.98 2.19 -12.03
C PHE A 90 -6.09 2.56 -13.51
N GLY A 91 -5.75 1.63 -14.40
CA GLY A 91 -5.87 1.84 -15.85
C GLY A 91 -7.33 2.00 -16.28
N GLU A 92 -8.22 1.20 -15.72
CA GLU A 92 -9.66 1.29 -16.01
C GLU A 92 -10.27 2.61 -15.48
N PHE A 93 -9.82 3.09 -14.31
CA PHE A 93 -10.18 4.42 -13.79
C PHE A 93 -9.74 5.52 -14.76
N ALA A 94 -8.48 5.47 -15.22
CA ALA A 94 -7.93 6.45 -16.15
C ALA A 94 -8.69 6.47 -17.50
N ARG A 95 -9.16 5.31 -17.95
CA ARG A 95 -9.99 5.16 -19.17
C ARG A 95 -11.38 5.79 -19.01
N ILE A 96 -12.00 5.66 -17.84
CA ILE A 96 -13.38 6.10 -17.58
C ILE A 96 -13.44 7.61 -17.28
N MET A 97 -12.46 8.15 -16.55
CA MET A 97 -12.56 9.51 -16.01
C MET A 97 -12.72 10.64 -17.04
N PRO A 98 -12.06 10.64 -18.23
CA PRO A 98 -12.27 11.68 -19.23
C PRO A 98 -13.75 11.88 -19.56
N HIS A 99 -14.49 10.77 -19.74
CA HIS A 99 -15.92 10.78 -20.04
C HIS A 99 -16.78 11.24 -18.85
N ARG A 100 -16.34 10.94 -17.61
CA ARG A 100 -17.05 11.39 -16.40
C ARG A 100 -17.03 12.91 -16.25
N VAL A 101 -15.89 13.54 -16.54
CA VAL A 101 -15.73 15.00 -16.37
C VAL A 101 -16.05 15.79 -17.63
N GLY A 102 -15.84 15.21 -18.82
CA GLY A 102 -16.06 15.87 -20.12
C GLY A 102 -17.37 15.49 -20.82
N GLY A 103 -18.15 14.56 -20.26
CA GLY A 103 -19.41 14.11 -20.85
C GLY A 103 -19.20 13.35 -22.17
N LEU A 104 -20.06 13.64 -23.15
CA LEU A 104 -20.05 12.99 -24.47
C LEU A 104 -18.81 13.32 -25.32
N ASN A 105 -18.16 14.46 -25.06
CA ASN A 105 -17.01 14.95 -25.83
C ASN A 105 -15.83 15.23 -24.89
N PRO A 106 -15.19 14.19 -24.31
CA PRO A 106 -14.07 14.39 -23.40
C PRO A 106 -12.88 15.07 -24.10
N PRO A 107 -12.13 15.95 -23.43
CA PRO A 107 -10.94 16.54 -24.02
C PRO A 107 -9.91 15.47 -24.42
N ALA A 108 -9.44 15.50 -25.67
CA ALA A 108 -8.47 14.53 -26.19
C ALA A 108 -7.15 14.49 -25.39
N ASN A 109 -6.81 15.59 -24.72
CA ASN A 109 -5.60 15.74 -23.92
C ASN A 109 -5.85 15.67 -22.40
N PHE A 110 -7.02 15.18 -21.96
CA PHE A 110 -7.29 15.01 -20.52
C PHE A 110 -6.52 13.82 -19.96
N VAL A 111 -5.78 14.04 -18.87
CA VAL A 111 -5.02 12.99 -18.18
C VAL A 111 -5.65 12.68 -16.82
N ALA A 112 -6.01 11.41 -16.60
CA ALA A 112 -6.43 10.91 -15.30
C ALA A 112 -5.38 9.95 -14.74
N LEU A 113 -4.95 10.20 -13.50
CA LEU A 113 -4.05 9.35 -12.74
C LEU A 113 -4.77 8.90 -11.46
N MET A 114 -4.54 7.65 -11.05
CA MET A 114 -4.87 7.15 -9.72
C MET A 114 -3.60 6.64 -9.06
N SER A 115 -3.42 6.96 -7.79
CA SER A 115 -2.29 6.53 -6.96
C SER A 115 -2.75 5.65 -5.81
N ASN A 116 -1.87 4.77 -5.33
CA ASN A 116 -2.07 4.06 -4.08
C ASN A 116 -1.97 5.04 -2.90
N GLY A 117 -3.02 5.10 -2.09
CA GLY A 117 -2.96 5.61 -0.71
C GLY A 117 -2.20 4.65 0.20
N ALA A 118 -2.20 4.89 1.51
CA ALA A 118 -1.62 3.96 2.50
C ALA A 118 -2.43 2.64 2.54
N SER A 119 -2.03 1.65 1.73
CA SER A 119 -2.85 0.48 1.42
C SER A 119 -2.20 -0.86 1.79
N GLY A 120 -1.06 -0.81 2.48
CA GLY A 120 -0.25 -1.97 2.85
C GLY A 120 -0.99 -3.02 3.69
N ASP A 121 -2.08 -2.68 4.37
CA ASP A 121 -2.94 -3.61 5.10
C ASP A 121 -4.40 -3.54 4.66
N ILE A 122 -4.68 -3.02 3.47
CA ILE A 122 -6.03 -2.87 2.94
C ILE A 122 -6.26 -3.75 1.72
N ASN A 123 -7.48 -4.26 1.54
CA ASN A 123 -7.87 -4.99 0.33
C ASN A 123 -9.36 -4.78 -0.03
N ASN A 124 -9.79 -5.43 -1.11
CA ASN A 124 -11.19 -5.47 -1.56
C ASN A 124 -11.94 -6.75 -1.19
N ILE A 125 -11.32 -7.64 -0.42
CA ILE A 125 -11.94 -8.90 -0.01
C ILE A 125 -12.99 -8.57 1.03
N ASP A 126 -14.25 -8.73 0.65
CA ASP A 126 -15.35 -8.74 1.62
C ASP A 126 -15.11 -9.91 2.57
N PHE A 127 -15.04 -9.70 3.89
CA PHE A 127 -14.89 -10.79 4.86
C PHE A 127 -16.23 -11.23 5.47
N ASP A 128 -17.27 -10.40 5.35
CA ASP A 128 -18.60 -10.64 5.92
C ASP A 128 -19.50 -11.49 5.00
N ARG A 129 -19.32 -11.38 3.68
CA ARG A 129 -20.17 -12.05 2.68
C ARG A 129 -19.37 -12.73 1.58
N LYS A 130 -19.74 -13.99 1.26
CA LYS A 130 -19.18 -14.71 0.11
C LYS A 130 -19.57 -13.98 -1.18
N ARG A 131 -18.57 -13.48 -1.90
CA ARG A 131 -18.78 -12.84 -3.21
C ARG A 131 -19.10 -13.91 -4.26
N PRO A 132 -20.09 -13.70 -5.16
CA PRO A 132 -20.30 -14.58 -6.29
C PRO A 132 -19.06 -14.60 -7.22
N PRO A 133 -18.89 -15.67 -8.02
CA PRO A 133 -17.88 -15.69 -9.08
C PRO A 133 -18.04 -14.48 -9.99
N ARG A 134 -16.91 -14.00 -10.51
CA ARG A 134 -16.85 -12.82 -11.36
C ARG A 134 -16.24 -13.18 -12.71
N ALA A 135 -16.76 -12.58 -13.77
CA ALA A 135 -16.16 -12.67 -15.09
C ALA A 135 -14.75 -12.04 -15.09
N PRO A 136 -13.89 -12.41 -16.05
CA PRO A 136 -12.62 -11.73 -16.31
C PRO A 136 -12.75 -10.20 -16.23
N PHE A 137 -11.85 -9.57 -15.45
CA PHE A 137 -11.79 -8.12 -15.23
C PHE A 137 -13.06 -7.46 -14.62
N GLU A 138 -14.07 -8.22 -14.21
CA GLU A 138 -15.29 -7.63 -13.66
C GLU A 138 -15.04 -6.94 -12.31
N GLN A 139 -14.17 -7.50 -11.46
CA GLN A 139 -13.75 -6.83 -10.23
C GLN A 139 -13.05 -5.49 -10.51
N VAL A 140 -12.15 -5.48 -11.49
CA VAL A 140 -11.44 -4.28 -11.97
C VAL A 140 -12.44 -3.20 -12.38
N ARG A 141 -13.40 -3.54 -13.27
CA ARG A 141 -14.44 -2.61 -13.72
C ARG A 141 -15.31 -2.08 -12.59
N VAL A 142 -15.72 -2.94 -11.66
CA VAL A 142 -16.56 -2.54 -10.52
C VAL A 142 -15.82 -1.56 -9.61
N VAL A 143 -14.56 -1.83 -9.25
CA VAL A 143 -13.79 -0.94 -8.37
C VAL A 143 -13.42 0.36 -9.08
N ALA A 144 -13.01 0.30 -10.35
CA ALA A 144 -12.74 1.48 -11.16
C ALA A 144 -13.99 2.36 -11.32
N THR A 145 -15.17 1.76 -11.55
CA THR A 145 -16.43 2.51 -11.66
C THR A 145 -16.79 3.20 -10.35
N LYS A 146 -16.64 2.51 -9.21
CA LYS A 146 -16.91 3.10 -7.89
C LYS A 146 -15.98 4.26 -7.57
N THR A 147 -14.69 4.09 -7.78
CA THR A 147 -13.68 5.13 -7.56
C THR A 147 -13.82 6.30 -8.55
N ALA A 148 -14.12 6.04 -9.82
CA ALA A 148 -14.43 7.09 -10.80
C ALA A 148 -15.69 7.88 -10.46
N THR A 149 -16.71 7.21 -9.91
CA THR A 149 -17.94 7.86 -9.47
C THR A 149 -17.67 8.75 -8.26
N ALA A 150 -16.92 8.26 -7.26
CA ALA A 150 -16.50 9.06 -6.11
C ALA A 150 -15.63 10.26 -6.51
N ALA A 151 -14.66 10.06 -7.42
CA ALA A 151 -13.82 11.13 -7.95
C ALA A 151 -14.66 12.19 -8.71
N TRP A 152 -15.63 11.75 -9.51
CA TRP A 152 -16.54 12.65 -10.21
C TRP A 152 -17.42 13.47 -9.25
N ILE A 153 -17.97 12.83 -8.21
CA ILE A 153 -18.72 13.53 -7.15
C ILE A 153 -17.83 14.56 -6.46
N ALA A 154 -16.60 14.19 -6.10
CA ALA A 154 -15.63 15.09 -5.48
C ALA A 154 -15.33 16.30 -6.39
N VAL A 155 -15.09 16.08 -7.68
CA VAL A 155 -14.88 17.16 -8.67
C VAL A 155 -16.10 18.08 -8.77
N LYS A 156 -17.31 17.53 -8.75
CA LYS A 156 -18.56 18.31 -8.78
C LYS A 156 -18.77 19.13 -7.51
N GLY A 157 -18.24 18.68 -6.38
CA GLY A 157 -18.26 19.39 -5.10
C GLY A 157 -17.16 20.43 -4.91
N ILE A 158 -16.29 20.65 -5.91
CA ILE A 158 -15.28 21.72 -5.81
C ILE A 158 -15.96 23.08 -6.00
N GLU A 159 -16.05 23.85 -4.91
CA GLU A 159 -16.65 25.18 -4.89
C GLU A 159 -15.67 26.28 -5.33
N THR A 160 -14.40 26.15 -4.93
CA THR A 160 -13.36 27.17 -5.17
C THR A 160 -12.21 26.63 -6.01
N TYR A 161 -11.75 27.43 -6.97
CA TYR A 161 -10.60 27.14 -7.83
C TYR A 161 -9.57 28.26 -7.68
N HIS A 162 -8.29 27.89 -7.61
CA HIS A 162 -7.18 28.83 -7.51
C HIS A 162 -6.48 28.94 -8.86
N ASP A 163 -6.39 30.17 -9.41
CA ASP A 163 -5.72 30.43 -10.69
C ASP A 163 -4.19 30.45 -10.58
N ASN A 164 -3.66 30.70 -9.37
CA ASN A 164 -2.23 30.73 -9.08
C ASN A 164 -1.96 30.12 -7.70
N PRO A 165 -2.18 28.80 -7.51
CA PRO A 165 -1.93 28.15 -6.23
C PRO A 165 -0.43 28.19 -5.91
N ILE A 166 -0.07 28.35 -4.64
CA ILE A 166 1.31 28.16 -4.19
C ILE A 166 1.70 26.71 -4.46
N ILE A 167 2.77 26.52 -5.23
CA ILE A 167 3.38 25.21 -5.47
C ILE A 167 4.74 25.21 -4.81
N ALA A 168 4.93 24.33 -3.83
CA ALA A 168 6.19 24.22 -3.11
C ALA A 168 6.48 22.75 -2.80
N VAL A 169 7.75 22.38 -2.81
CA VAL A 169 8.20 21.01 -2.55
C VAL A 169 9.27 21.04 -1.47
N ARG A 170 9.24 20.04 -0.59
CA ARG A 170 10.34 19.67 0.30
C ARG A 170 10.63 18.20 0.11
N GLN A 171 11.91 17.88 0.07
CA GLN A 171 12.41 16.51 -0.06
C GLN A 171 13.50 16.30 0.97
N ARG A 172 13.49 15.14 1.61
CA ARG A 172 14.57 14.71 2.51
C ARG A 172 15.04 13.32 2.11
N VAL A 173 16.34 13.11 2.16
CA VAL A 173 16.96 11.79 2.16
C VAL A 173 17.12 11.37 3.62
N VAL A 174 16.41 10.32 4.02
CA VAL A 174 16.42 9.82 5.40
C VAL A 174 17.15 8.49 5.41
N GLU A 175 18.16 8.37 6.26
CA GLU A 175 18.85 7.11 6.47
C GLU A 175 18.07 6.23 7.45
N LEU A 176 17.69 5.04 7.01
CA LEU A 176 17.00 4.03 7.80
C LEU A 176 17.93 2.87 8.12
N ARG A 177 17.76 2.27 9.29
CA ARG A 177 18.52 1.09 9.71
C ARG A 177 17.74 -0.19 9.41
N TYR A 178 18.42 -1.19 8.86
CA TYR A 178 17.88 -2.53 8.69
C TYR A 178 17.71 -3.24 10.05
N ARG A 179 16.74 -4.14 10.14
CA ARG A 179 16.67 -5.11 11.24
C ARG A 179 17.81 -6.10 11.12
N ILE A 180 18.49 -6.35 12.23
CA ILE A 180 19.47 -7.41 12.37
C ILE A 180 18.77 -8.59 13.03
N PRO A 181 18.62 -9.73 12.35
CA PRO A 181 18.05 -10.91 12.98
C PRO A 181 18.91 -11.39 14.14
N THR A 182 18.24 -11.86 15.19
CA THR A 182 18.85 -12.45 16.38
C THR A 182 19.54 -13.78 16.07
N GLU A 183 20.47 -14.20 16.91
CA GLU A 183 21.12 -15.51 16.77
C GLU A 183 20.12 -16.68 16.73
N ALA A 184 19.03 -16.58 17.50
CA ALA A 184 17.95 -17.56 17.51
C ALA A 184 17.22 -17.62 16.15
N GLU A 185 16.94 -16.47 15.53
CA GLU A 185 16.34 -16.41 14.19
C GLU A 185 17.28 -16.96 13.12
N VAL A 186 18.58 -16.67 13.22
CA VAL A 186 19.62 -17.20 12.33
C VAL A 186 19.75 -18.71 12.46
N ALA A 187 19.86 -19.23 13.68
CA ALA A 187 19.94 -20.66 13.94
C ALA A 187 18.71 -21.40 13.40
N ARG A 188 17.52 -20.82 13.58
CA ARG A 188 16.28 -21.37 13.04
C ARG A 188 16.26 -21.34 11.51
N ALA A 189 16.68 -20.25 10.88
CA ALA A 189 16.78 -20.15 9.43
C ALA A 189 17.71 -21.22 8.85
N ARG A 190 18.87 -21.48 9.49
CA ARG A 190 19.78 -22.57 9.10
C ARG A 190 19.11 -23.93 9.20
N LYS A 191 18.39 -24.20 10.30
CA LYS A 191 17.63 -25.44 10.48
C LYS A 191 16.59 -25.62 9.36
N VAL A 192 15.80 -24.59 9.06
CA VAL A 192 14.79 -24.64 7.98
C VAL A 192 15.40 -24.99 6.62
N LEU A 193 16.56 -24.41 6.30
CA LEU A 193 17.26 -24.66 5.03
C LEU A 193 17.95 -26.03 4.97
N ALA A 194 18.38 -26.57 6.10
CA ALA A 194 18.98 -27.91 6.20
C ALA A 194 17.95 -29.04 6.06
N LEU A 195 16.68 -28.81 6.40
CA LEU A 195 15.63 -29.82 6.27
C LEU A 195 15.39 -30.21 4.80
N PRO A 196 15.25 -31.51 4.49
CA PRO A 196 14.79 -31.98 3.19
C PRO A 196 13.45 -31.34 2.79
N PRO A 197 13.18 -31.12 1.48
CA PRO A 197 11.94 -30.47 1.04
C PRO A 197 10.65 -31.09 1.60
N LYS A 198 10.58 -32.42 1.67
CA LYS A 198 9.41 -33.16 2.19
C LYS A 198 9.21 -32.99 3.71
N GLU A 199 10.30 -32.95 4.47
CA GLU A 199 10.24 -32.72 5.93
C GLU A 199 9.91 -31.27 6.25
N ARG A 200 10.44 -30.33 5.45
CA ARG A 200 10.07 -28.92 5.53
C ARG A 200 8.58 -28.71 5.29
N GLU A 201 8.01 -29.45 4.34
CA GLU A 201 6.57 -29.44 4.04
C GLU A 201 5.74 -29.99 5.20
N ALA A 202 6.19 -31.07 5.84
CA ALA A 202 5.52 -31.69 6.98
C ALA A 202 5.56 -30.81 8.26
N ILE A 203 6.70 -30.14 8.53
CA ILE A 203 6.90 -29.35 9.76
C ILE A 203 6.25 -27.96 9.67
N LEU A 204 6.34 -27.31 8.50
CA LEU A 204 5.88 -25.93 8.32
C LEU A 204 4.54 -25.83 7.59
N GLY A 205 3.82 -26.95 7.48
CA GLY A 205 2.41 -27.01 7.08
C GLY A 205 2.11 -26.22 5.80
N TRP A 206 2.88 -26.44 4.74
CA TRP A 206 2.70 -25.75 3.45
C TRP A 206 3.06 -24.26 3.41
N HIS A 207 3.89 -23.74 4.32
CA HIS A 207 4.40 -22.38 4.12
C HIS A 207 5.48 -22.36 3.01
N ARG A 208 5.04 -22.32 1.74
CA ARG A 208 5.88 -22.23 0.51
C ARG A 208 6.96 -21.14 0.57
N LYS A 209 6.79 -20.16 1.46
CA LYS A 209 7.72 -19.04 1.66
C LYS A 209 8.79 -19.30 2.73
N ALA A 210 8.71 -20.38 3.51
CA ALA A 210 9.62 -20.66 4.63
C ALA A 210 11.10 -20.60 4.22
N SER A 211 11.46 -21.29 3.13
CA SER A 211 12.81 -21.25 2.57
C SER A 211 13.21 -19.85 2.13
N SER A 212 12.31 -19.11 1.47
CA SER A 212 12.57 -17.73 1.05
C SER A 212 12.86 -16.82 2.25
N TYR A 213 12.05 -16.91 3.32
CA TYR A 213 12.25 -16.13 4.53
C TYR A 213 13.51 -16.54 5.30
N ALA A 214 13.81 -17.84 5.37
CA ALA A 214 15.06 -18.32 5.95
C ALA A 214 16.28 -17.79 5.20
N SER A 215 16.31 -17.88 3.86
CA SER A 215 17.39 -17.33 3.04
C SER A 215 17.52 -15.81 3.22
N LYS A 216 16.41 -15.07 3.25
CA LYS A 216 16.43 -13.62 3.52
C LYS A 216 16.98 -13.32 4.91
N THR A 217 16.59 -14.09 5.93
CA THR A 217 17.10 -13.96 7.31
C THR A 217 18.63 -14.10 7.33
N LEU A 218 19.17 -15.14 6.69
CA LEU A 218 20.62 -15.34 6.61
C LEU A 218 21.32 -14.22 5.83
N ARG A 219 20.69 -13.69 4.77
CA ARG A 219 21.23 -12.54 4.03
C ARG A 219 21.35 -11.29 4.91
N PHE A 220 20.36 -10.99 5.76
CA PHE A 220 20.44 -9.85 6.69
C PHE A 220 21.42 -10.10 7.86
N ALA A 221 21.67 -11.37 8.20
CA ALA A 221 22.64 -11.75 9.21
C ALA A 221 24.10 -11.73 8.71
N ALA A 222 24.33 -11.73 7.40
CA ALA A 222 25.68 -11.80 6.84
C ALA A 222 26.55 -10.62 7.32
N PRO A 223 27.85 -10.82 7.58
CA PRO A 223 28.72 -9.76 8.10
C PRO A 223 28.77 -8.52 7.20
N ASP A 224 28.78 -8.75 5.88
CA ASP A 224 28.83 -7.77 4.80
C ASP A 224 27.45 -7.20 4.41
N ALA A 225 26.38 -7.62 5.07
CA ALA A 225 25.05 -7.09 4.80
C ALA A 225 24.97 -5.58 5.12
N PRO A 226 24.35 -4.77 4.25
CA PRO A 226 24.17 -3.35 4.52
C PRO A 226 23.38 -3.15 5.81
N ARG A 227 23.80 -2.18 6.63
CA ARG A 227 23.14 -1.85 7.90
C ARG A 227 22.20 -0.66 7.80
N THR A 228 22.38 0.15 6.76
CA THR A 228 21.55 1.32 6.49
C THR A 228 21.12 1.39 5.03
N GLU A 229 20.06 2.15 4.77
CA GLU A 229 19.56 2.49 3.45
C GLU A 229 19.14 3.95 3.44
N LYS A 230 19.44 4.67 2.36
CA LYS A 230 18.98 6.05 2.19
C LYS A 230 17.68 6.04 1.39
N VAL A 231 16.60 6.53 1.98
CA VAL A 231 15.28 6.59 1.33
C VAL A 231 14.85 8.03 1.12
N ILE A 232 14.08 8.29 0.07
CA ILE A 232 13.55 9.61 -0.24
C ILE A 232 12.11 9.69 0.28
N VAL A 233 11.82 10.74 1.06
CA VAL A 233 10.45 11.16 1.38
C VAL A 233 10.23 12.59 0.89
N GLN A 234 9.01 12.90 0.49
CA GLN A 234 8.66 14.18 -0.11
C GLN A 234 7.34 14.71 0.45
N ALA A 235 7.26 16.03 0.60
CA ALA A 235 6.04 16.76 0.82
C ALA A 235 5.88 17.80 -0.30
N ILE A 236 4.69 17.84 -0.90
CA ILE A 236 4.33 18.73 -2.00
C ILE A 236 3.12 19.52 -1.55
N ARG A 237 3.19 20.84 -1.66
CA ARG A 237 2.09 21.76 -1.42
C ARG A 237 1.48 22.20 -2.74
N ILE A 238 0.16 22.22 -2.81
CA ILE A 238 -0.61 22.83 -3.89
C ILE A 238 -1.72 23.67 -3.26
N GLY A 239 -1.53 24.99 -3.20
CA GLY A 239 -2.47 25.92 -2.58
C GLY A 239 -2.59 25.67 -1.07
N ASP A 240 -3.78 25.31 -0.62
CA ASP A 240 -4.15 24.96 0.76
C ASP A 240 -4.11 23.45 1.06
N GLN A 241 -3.57 22.66 0.13
CA GLN A 241 -3.55 21.20 0.17
C GLN A 241 -2.11 20.68 0.13
N ALA A 242 -1.93 19.45 0.60
CA ALA A 242 -0.65 18.78 0.57
C ALA A 242 -0.73 17.32 0.12
N ILE A 243 0.38 16.87 -0.47
CA ILE A 243 0.62 15.48 -0.83
C ILE A 243 1.93 15.09 -0.14
N VAL A 244 1.93 13.96 0.53
CA VAL A 244 3.18 13.36 1.04
C VAL A 244 3.47 12.06 0.34
N SER A 245 4.72 11.63 0.33
CA SER A 245 5.10 10.38 -0.31
C SER A 245 6.09 9.54 0.48
N MET A 246 5.93 8.22 0.40
CA MET A 246 6.80 7.23 1.04
C MET A 246 7.14 6.09 0.07
N PRO A 247 8.38 5.56 0.08
CA PRO A 247 8.82 4.50 -0.84
C PRO A 247 8.53 3.09 -0.33
N PHE A 248 7.33 2.86 0.21
CA PHE A 248 6.94 1.63 0.91
C PHE A 248 5.51 1.21 0.56
N GLU A 249 5.13 -0.03 0.90
CA GLU A 249 3.73 -0.39 1.14
C GLU A 249 3.39 0.03 2.58
N VAL A 250 2.67 1.15 2.73
CA VAL A 250 2.45 1.85 4.00
C VAL A 250 1.15 1.36 4.63
N LEU A 251 1.18 0.99 5.92
CA LEU A 251 -0.06 0.62 6.61
C LEU A 251 -0.95 1.84 6.84
N VAL A 252 -2.27 1.62 6.77
CA VAL A 252 -3.27 2.69 6.64
C VAL A 252 -3.23 3.72 7.76
N GLU A 253 -2.94 3.29 8.98
CA GLU A 253 -2.90 4.15 10.16
C GLU A 253 -1.80 5.22 10.11
N ILE A 254 -0.70 4.96 9.39
CA ILE A 254 0.36 5.95 9.18
C ILE A 254 -0.19 7.08 8.28
N GLY A 255 -0.95 6.72 7.25
CA GLY A 255 -1.64 7.69 6.40
C GLY A 255 -2.67 8.51 7.18
N LEU A 256 -3.46 7.85 8.03
CA LEU A 256 -4.44 8.52 8.91
C LEU A 256 -3.77 9.45 9.93
N GLU A 257 -2.66 9.04 10.54
CA GLU A 257 -1.88 9.89 11.46
C GLU A 257 -1.38 11.16 10.76
N ILE A 258 -0.88 11.03 9.52
CA ILE A 258 -0.40 12.19 8.76
C ILE A 258 -1.57 13.12 8.41
N LYS A 259 -2.72 12.58 8.00
CA LYS A 259 -3.93 13.37 7.75
C LYS A 259 -4.34 14.18 8.98
N ASP A 260 -4.44 13.51 10.13
CA ASP A 260 -4.86 14.09 11.40
C ASP A 260 -3.91 15.21 11.89
N LYS A 261 -2.60 14.98 11.76
CA LYS A 261 -1.56 15.91 12.25
C LYS A 261 -1.10 16.94 11.22
N SER A 262 -1.63 16.91 10.01
CA SER A 262 -1.21 17.81 8.94
C SER A 262 -1.66 19.25 9.23
N PRO A 263 -0.81 20.26 9.00
CA PRO A 263 -1.24 21.66 9.02
C PRO A 263 -2.08 22.06 7.78
N PHE A 264 -2.25 21.17 6.80
CA PHE A 264 -3.11 21.37 5.64
C PHE A 264 -4.37 20.53 5.78
N GLN A 265 -5.54 21.18 5.68
CA GLN A 265 -6.84 20.54 5.86
C GLN A 265 -7.06 19.34 4.91
N ARG A 266 -6.49 19.41 3.70
CA ARG A 266 -6.55 18.34 2.70
C ARG A 266 -5.16 17.79 2.47
N THR A 267 -4.88 16.63 3.05
CA THR A 267 -3.60 15.94 2.91
C THR A 267 -3.83 14.49 2.53
N PHE A 268 -3.05 13.96 1.59
CA PHE A 268 -3.04 12.52 1.33
C PHE A 268 -1.63 11.99 1.07
N LEU A 269 -1.48 10.68 1.29
CA LEU A 269 -0.21 9.98 1.12
C LEU A 269 -0.21 9.18 -0.19
N ILE A 270 0.87 9.30 -0.96
CA ILE A 270 1.18 8.40 -2.07
C ILE A 270 2.24 7.40 -1.61
N GLU A 271 1.89 6.12 -1.57
CA GLU A 271 2.83 5.05 -1.26
C GLU A 271 3.56 4.57 -2.52
N LEU A 272 4.62 3.77 -2.36
CA LEU A 272 5.49 3.30 -3.45
C LEU A 272 6.06 4.41 -4.35
N ALA A 273 6.22 5.61 -3.83
CA ALA A 273 6.81 6.75 -4.54
C ALA A 273 8.31 6.85 -4.24
N ASN A 274 9.14 7.07 -5.26
CA ASN A 274 10.60 7.22 -5.15
C ASN A 274 11.32 5.97 -4.58
N GLY A 275 10.69 4.79 -4.62
CA GLY A 275 11.30 3.53 -4.22
C GLY A 275 10.28 2.43 -3.89
N GLY A 276 10.80 1.25 -3.54
CA GLY A 276 10.00 0.06 -3.25
C GLY A 276 10.67 -0.82 -2.19
N TYR A 277 10.62 -0.37 -0.94
CA TYR A 277 11.38 -0.97 0.15
C TYR A 277 10.59 -2.00 0.99
N GLY A 278 9.46 -2.46 0.48
CA GLY A 278 8.58 -3.44 1.13
C GLY A 278 7.59 -2.78 2.07
N TYR A 279 7.11 -3.53 3.06
CA TYR A 279 6.09 -3.04 4.00
C TYR A 279 6.69 -2.17 5.08
N LEU A 280 5.94 -1.14 5.48
CA LEU A 280 6.26 -0.21 6.55
C LEU A 280 5.16 -0.27 7.64
N PRO A 281 5.26 -1.19 8.60
CA PRO A 281 4.37 -1.21 9.75
C PRO A 281 4.75 -0.15 10.80
N PRO A 282 3.78 0.33 11.59
CA PRO A 282 4.02 1.02 12.87
C PRO A 282 4.63 0.04 13.90
N PRO A 283 5.30 0.54 14.96
CA PRO A 283 5.90 -0.29 16.00
C PRO A 283 4.93 -1.33 16.60
N HIS A 284 3.71 -0.92 16.95
CA HIS A 284 2.76 -1.82 17.60
C HIS A 284 2.28 -2.96 16.67
N GLN A 285 2.27 -2.76 15.33
CA GLN A 285 1.93 -3.83 14.40
C GLN A 285 3.04 -4.88 14.35
N HIS A 286 4.32 -4.51 14.55
CA HIS A 286 5.41 -5.48 14.69
C HIS A 286 5.20 -6.41 15.90
N GLU A 287 4.65 -5.91 17.01
CA GLU A 287 4.35 -6.71 18.20
C GLU A 287 3.21 -7.72 17.99
N LEU A 288 2.40 -7.51 16.96
CA LEU A 288 1.33 -8.44 16.55
C LEU A 288 1.83 -9.52 15.59
N GLY A 289 2.97 -9.29 14.92
CA GLY A 289 3.44 -10.16 13.85
C GLY A 289 2.60 -10.05 12.57
N GLY A 290 2.51 -11.16 11.83
CA GLY A 290 1.80 -11.25 10.56
C GLY A 290 2.64 -10.83 9.36
N TYR A 291 2.16 -11.20 8.16
CA TYR A 291 2.90 -11.13 6.90
C TYR A 291 3.66 -9.81 6.66
N GLU A 292 3.01 -8.68 6.89
CA GLU A 292 3.57 -7.35 6.63
C GLU A 292 4.77 -7.01 7.55
N THR A 293 4.95 -7.74 8.66
CA THR A 293 6.01 -7.46 9.66
C THR A 293 7.19 -8.42 9.57
N TRP A 294 7.04 -9.52 8.82
CA TRP A 294 8.04 -10.57 8.71
C TRP A 294 9.34 -10.06 8.08
N LEU A 295 10.50 -10.44 8.66
CA LEU A 295 11.82 -10.04 8.16
C LEU A 295 12.01 -10.54 6.72
N GLY A 296 12.13 -9.60 5.78
CA GLY A 296 12.20 -9.89 4.35
C GLY A 296 10.98 -9.43 3.55
N THR A 297 9.91 -9.04 4.24
CA THR A 297 8.73 -8.32 3.71
C THR A 297 8.71 -6.91 4.27
N SER A 298 8.93 -6.77 5.58
CA SER A 298 9.42 -5.55 6.21
C SER A 298 10.89 -5.74 6.56
N ARG A 299 11.73 -4.72 6.39
CA ARG A 299 13.19 -4.87 6.46
C ARG A 299 13.88 -3.92 7.44
N PHE A 300 13.24 -2.79 7.76
CA PHE A 300 13.81 -1.78 8.65
C PHE A 300 13.39 -1.98 10.10
N LEU A 301 14.10 -1.32 11.02
CA LEU A 301 13.77 -1.31 12.44
C LEU A 301 12.30 -0.88 12.66
N PRO A 302 11.64 -1.38 13.73
CA PRO A 302 10.21 -1.09 13.98
C PRO A 302 9.85 0.40 14.09
N ASN A 303 10.81 1.26 14.43
CA ASN A 303 10.64 2.72 14.54
C ASN A 303 10.78 3.47 13.21
N ALA A 304 11.04 2.78 12.08
CA ALA A 304 11.24 3.42 10.79
C ALA A 304 10.03 4.26 10.35
N SER A 305 8.81 3.74 10.55
CA SER A 305 7.57 4.47 10.25
C SER A 305 7.47 5.77 11.05
N THR A 306 7.68 5.73 12.37
CA THR A 306 7.69 6.92 13.24
C THR A 306 8.71 7.97 12.77
N LEU A 307 9.91 7.55 12.39
CA LEU A 307 10.96 8.44 11.88
C LEU A 307 10.55 9.13 10.58
N LEU A 308 9.97 8.40 9.63
CA LEU A 308 9.52 8.94 8.35
C LEU A 308 8.30 9.85 8.52
N THR A 309 7.32 9.45 9.32
CA THR A 309 6.14 10.26 9.64
C THR A 309 6.54 11.59 10.24
N ARG A 310 7.47 11.60 11.21
CA ARG A 310 8.00 12.84 11.80
C ARG A 310 8.62 13.76 10.74
N ASN A 311 9.48 13.23 9.87
CA ASN A 311 10.10 14.00 8.80
C ASN A 311 9.06 14.64 7.86
N LEU A 312 8.02 13.89 7.48
CA LEU A 312 6.95 14.41 6.64
C LEU A 312 6.15 15.51 7.34
N LEU A 313 5.78 15.32 8.61
CA LEU A 313 5.05 16.34 9.39
C LEU A 313 5.87 17.61 9.59
N GLU A 314 7.18 17.51 9.82
CA GLU A 314 8.08 18.67 9.87
C GLU A 314 8.12 19.41 8.52
N MET A 315 8.31 18.69 7.41
CA MET A 315 8.30 19.30 6.07
C MET A 315 6.95 19.96 5.75
N LEU A 316 5.82 19.39 6.19
CA LEU A 316 4.51 20.02 6.02
C LEU A 316 4.41 21.33 6.81
N LYS A 317 4.93 21.38 8.05
CA LYS A 317 4.98 22.62 8.84
C LYS A 317 5.87 23.67 8.19
N GLU A 318 7.02 23.29 7.67
CA GLU A 318 7.91 24.19 6.91
C GLU A 318 7.22 24.75 5.67
N LEU A 319 6.50 23.90 4.91
CA LEU A 319 5.73 24.32 3.73
C LEU A 319 4.57 25.25 4.08
N LYS A 320 3.98 25.10 5.27
CA LYS A 320 2.92 25.97 5.76
C LYS A 320 3.45 27.31 6.26
N ALA A 321 4.63 27.31 6.88
CA ALA A 321 5.27 28.51 7.40
C ALA A 321 5.92 29.38 6.31
N ALA A 322 6.22 28.81 5.14
CA ALA A 322 6.70 29.55 3.97
C ALA A 322 5.60 30.33 3.23
N ASP A 323 4.47 30.59 3.91
CA ASP A 323 3.37 31.48 3.49
C ASP A 323 3.77 32.96 3.63
#